data_AF-A0A7L8GBS0-F1
#
_entry.id   AF-A0A7L8GBS0-F1
#
_cell.length_a   1.000
_cell.length_b   1.000
_cell.length_c   1.000
_cell.angle_alpha   90.00
_cell.angle_beta   90.00
_cell.angle_gamma   90.00
#
_symmetry.space_group_name_H-M   'P 1'
#
loop_
_entity.id
_entity.type
_entity.pdbx_description
1 polymer ?
#
loop_
_entity_poly.entity_id
_entity_poly.type
_entity_poly.pdbx_seq_one_letter_code
_entity_poly.pdbx_strand_id
1 'polypeptide(L)' 'DVAHPAAKSMIELSRAQDEEVGDGTTSVIILAGEMLSTVESFLEKDIHPTIIVGAY' A
#
# COMPACT_ATOMS: atom_id res chain seq x y z
N ASP A 1 6.04 13.66 -14.63
CA ASP A 1 4.81 12.91 -14.29
C ASP A 1 5.10 11.45 -14.05
N VAL A 2 4.44 10.86 -13.05
CA VAL A 2 4.51 9.42 -12.75
C VAL A 2 3.44 8.71 -13.57
N ALA A 3 3.87 7.76 -14.42
CA ALA A 3 2.97 7.04 -15.33
C ALA A 3 2.31 5.81 -14.70
N HIS A 4 2.92 5.21 -13.67
CA HIS A 4 2.44 3.98 -13.07
C HIS A 4 1.27 4.25 -12.11
N PRO A 5 0.07 3.68 -12.32
CA PRO A 5 -1.10 3.94 -11.49
C PRO A 5 -0.86 3.65 -10.00
N ALA A 6 -0.22 2.53 -9.66
CA ALA A 6 0.09 2.21 -8.26
C ALA A 6 1.01 3.24 -7.59
N ALA A 7 2.01 3.77 -8.32
CA ALA A 7 2.89 4.79 -7.78
C ALA A 7 2.14 6.12 -7.55
N LYS A 8 1.15 6.43 -8.40
CA LYS A 8 0.25 7.57 -8.17
C LYS A 8 -0.58 7.39 -6.90
N SER A 9 -1.14 6.20 -6.66
CA SER A 9 -1.86 5.90 -5.42
C SER A 9 -0.95 5.99 -4.18
N MET A 10 0.31 5.56 -4.27
CA MET A 10 1.28 5.73 -3.18
C MET A 10 1.57 7.21 -2.89
N ILE A 11 1.69 8.05 -3.93
CA ILE A 11 1.86 9.50 -3.75
C ILE A 11 0.64 10.12 -3.07
N GLU A 12 -0.56 9.74 -3.48
CA GLU A 12 -1.81 10.22 -2.88
C GLU A 12 -1.93 9.79 -1.41
N LEU A 13 -1.53 8.56 -1.07
CA LEU A 13 -1.45 8.05 0.31
C LEU A 13 -0.51 8.90 1.18
N SER A 14 0.71 9.17 0.69
CA SER A 14 1.68 10.01 1.40
C SER A 14 1.15 11.43 1.60
N ARG A 15 0.46 11.99 0.60
CA ARG A 15 -0.08 13.35 0.68
C ARG A 15 -1.22 13.44 1.69
N ALA A 16 -2.10 12.44 1.72
CA ALA A 16 -3.15 12.36 2.73
C ALA A 16 -2.57 12.31 4.15
N GLN A 17 -1.49 11.56 4.38
CA GLN A 17 -0.81 11.51 5.69
C GLN A 17 -0.21 12.87 6.08
N ASP A 18 0.37 13.60 5.13
CA ASP A 18 0.90 14.95 5.34
C ASP A 18 -0.21 15.96 5.66
N GLU A 19 -1.34 15.89 4.94
CA GLU A 19 -2.49 16.78 5.12
C GLU A 19 -3.20 16.57 6.48
N GLU A 20 -3.33 15.33 6.93
CA GLU A 20 -4.07 15.00 8.16
C GLU A 20 -3.23 15.10 9.44
N VAL A 21 -1.95 14.69 9.38
CA VAL A 21 -1.09 14.57 10.58
C VAL A 21 0.22 15.34 10.44
N GLY A 22 0.75 15.46 9.22
CA GLY A 22 2.01 16.17 8.94
C GLY A 22 3.29 15.40 9.30
N ASP A 23 3.18 14.17 9.82
CA ASP A 23 4.30 13.27 10.10
C ASP A 23 3.93 11.83 9.68
N GLY A 24 4.95 10.99 9.48
CA GLY A 24 4.78 9.59 9.10
C GLY A 24 4.58 9.35 7.61
N THR A 25 4.76 10.37 6.76
CA THR A 25 4.68 10.27 5.29
C THR A 25 5.62 9.19 4.72
N THR A 26 6.83 9.06 5.29
CA THR A 26 7.75 7.97 4.94
C THR A 26 7.29 6.63 5.48
N SER A 27 6.87 6.60 6.75
CA SER A 27 6.49 5.36 7.43
C SER A 27 5.27 4.70 6.81
N VAL A 28 4.27 5.48 6.39
CA VAL A 28 3.05 4.96 5.75
C VAL A 28 3.35 4.31 4.40
N ILE A 29 4.32 4.85 3.66
CA ILE A 29 4.76 4.29 2.36
C ILE A 29 5.54 3.00 2.56
N ILE A 30 6.45 2.95 3.54
CA ILE A 30 7.19 1.74 3.89
C ILE A 30 6.22 0.65 4.34
N LEU A 31 5.26 0.99 5.21
CA LEU A 31 4.26 0.05 5.70
C LEU A 31 3.40 -0.53 4.56
N ALA A 32 2.91 0.32 3.66
CA ALA A 32 2.13 -0.13 2.51
C ALA A 32 2.95 -1.04 1.57
N GLY A 33 4.23 -0.74 1.36
CA GLY A 33 5.15 -1.59 0.60
C GLY A 33 5.35 -2.97 1.25
N GLU A 34 5.57 -3.00 2.56
CA GLU A 34 5.76 -4.24 3.30
C GLU A 34 4.49 -5.11 3.32
N MET A 35 3.32 -4.48 3.45
CA MET A 35 2.04 -5.17 3.32
C MET A 35 1.90 -5.86 1.96
N LEU A 36 2.22 -5.16 0.86
CA LEU A 36 2.16 -5.75 -0.48
C LEU A 36 3.14 -6.91 -0.66
N SER A 37 4.37 -6.81 -0.12
CA SER A 37 5.35 -7.90 -0.16
C SER A 37 4.88 -9.11 0.63
N THR A 38 4.24 -8.90 1.78
CA THR A 38 3.65 -9.97 2.58
C THR A 38 2.49 -10.66 1.83
N VAL A 39 1.65 -9.88 1.14
CA VAL A 39 0.51 -10.36 0.35
C VAL A 39 0.94 -11.25 -0.83
N GLU A 40 2.09 -10.97 -1.45
CA GLU A 40 2.63 -11.75 -2.58
C GLU A 40 2.69 -13.26 -2.27
N SER A 41 3.14 -13.63 -1.07
CA SER A 41 3.23 -15.04 -0.63
C SER A 41 1.87 -15.77 -0.54
N PHE A 42 0.77 -15.03 -0.38
CA PHE A 42 -0.58 -15.59 -0.37
C PHE A 42 -1.13 -15.72 -1.79
N LEU A 43 -0.76 -14.80 -2.69
CA LEU A 43 -1.09 -14.89 -4.11
C LEU A 43 -0.39 -16.09 -4.77
N GLU A 44 0.87 -16.37 -4.41
CA GLU A 44 1.61 -17.56 -4.86
C GLU A 44 0.95 -18.88 -4.41
N LYS A 45 0.16 -18.84 -3.33
CA LYS A 45 -0.63 -19.97 -2.82
C LYS A 45 -2.04 -20.04 -3.41
N ASP A 46 -2.31 -19.24 -4.44
CA ASP A 46 -3.58 -19.18 -5.16
C ASP A 46 -4.77 -18.75 -4.27
N ILE A 47 -4.50 -17.97 -3.23
CA ILE A 47 -5.54 -17.39 -2.35
C ILE A 47 -6.14 -16.16 -3.04
N HIS A 48 -7.46 -16.15 -3.21
CA HIS A 48 -8.16 -15.07 -3.89
C HIS A 48 -7.96 -13.72 -3.16
N PRO A 49 -7.60 -12.62 -3.86
CA PRO A 49 -7.31 -11.33 -3.23
C PRO A 49 -8.42 -10.79 -2.32
N THR A 50 -9.69 -11.02 -2.66
CA THR A 50 -10.84 -10.64 -1.79
C THR A 50 -10.78 -11.27 -0.40
N ILE A 51 -10.26 -12.50 -0.28
CA ILE A 51 -10.11 -13.17 1.02
C ILE A 51 -8.98 -12.50 1.81
N ILE A 52 -7.87 -12.18 1.13
CA ILE A 52 -6.72 -11.50 1.75
C ILE A 52 -7.15 -10.13 2.27
N VAL A 53 -7.83 -9.33 1.45
CA VAL A 53 -8.34 -8.01 1.84
C VAL A 53 -9.32 -8.10 3.01
N GLY A 54 -10.19 -9.12 3.04
CA GLY A 54 -11.12 -9.31 4.16
C GLY A 54 -10.48 -9.79 5.47
N ALA A 55 -9.20 -10.20 5.45
CA ALA A 55 -8.47 -10.68 6.62
C ALA A 55 -7.63 -9.59 7.33
N TYR A 56 -7.43 -8.44 6.68
CA TYR A 56 -6.76 -7.26 7.24
C TYR A 56 -7.79 -6.18 7.62
#